data_AF-A0A352SAI8-F1
#
_entry.id   AF-A0A352SAI8-F1
#
_cell.length_a   1.000
_cell.length_b   1.000
_cell.length_c   1.000
_cell.angle_alpha   90.00
_cell.angle_beta   90.00
_cell.angle_gamma   90.00
#
_symmetry.space_group_name_H-M   'P 1'
#
loop_
_entity.id
_entity.type
_entity.pdbx_description
1 polymer ?
#
loop_
_entity_poly.entity_id
_entity_poly.type
_entity_poly.pdbx_seq_one_letter_code
_entity_poly.pdbx_strand_id
1 'polypeptide(L)' 'ERWLRNLAVGLGNSLRAAAVNDPALADRIRASLHARLDAATPLVREHIEWALAQDRAPERG' A
#
# COMPACT_ATOMS: atom_id res chain seq x y z
N GLU A 1 11.25 -13.11 7.22
CA GLU A 1 10.72 -11.76 7.61
C GLU A 1 11.32 -10.58 6.83
N ARG A 2 12.66 -10.49 6.64
CA ARG A 2 13.29 -9.30 6.00
C ARG A 2 12.78 -9.03 4.58
N TRP A 3 12.53 -10.08 3.81
CA TRP A 3 12.00 -9.96 2.44
C TRP A 3 10.55 -9.43 2.38
N LEU A 4 9.67 -9.90 3.26
CA LEU A 4 8.26 -9.44 3.30
C LEU A 4 8.15 -7.98 3.76
N ARG A 5 9.00 -7.57 4.71
CA ARG A 5 9.11 -6.16 5.11
C ARG A 5 9.51 -5.26 3.94
N ASN A 6 10.52 -5.67 3.15
CA ASN A 6 10.94 -4.90 1.98
C ASN A 6 9.84 -4.80 0.92
N LEU A 7 9.06 -5.87 0.72
CA LEU A 7 7.91 -5.88 -0.19
C LEU A 7 6.84 -4.87 0.24
N ALA A 8 6.51 -4.84 1.53
CA ALA A 8 5.51 -3.93 2.08
C ALA A 8 5.92 -2.46 1.93
N VAL A 9 7.18 -2.15 2.26
CA VAL A 9 7.76 -0.83 2.07
C VAL A 9 7.69 -0.41 0.60
N GLY A 10 8.01 -1.32 -0.33
CA GLY A 10 7.90 -1.06 -1.77
C GLY A 10 6.47 -0.74 -2.21
N LEU A 11 5.48 -1.50 -1.72
CA LEU A 11 4.07 -1.28 -2.04
C LEU A 11 3.56 0.07 -1.50
N GLY A 12 3.86 0.40 -0.24
CA GLY A 12 3.47 1.67 0.37
C GLY A 12 4.14 2.88 -0.27
N ASN A 13 5.43 2.77 -0.63
CA ASN A 13 6.15 3.83 -1.36
C ASN A 13 5.54 4.07 -2.75
N SER A 14 5.17 2.98 -3.45
CA SER A 14 4.54 3.07 -4.76
C SER A 14 3.17 3.74 -4.68
N LEU A 15 2.35 3.38 -3.67
CA LEU A 15 1.05 4.02 -3.45
C LEU A 15 1.20 5.51 -3.14
N ARG A 16 2.13 5.87 -2.23
CA ARG A 16 2.40 7.27 -1.87
C ARG A 16 2.89 8.10 -3.06
N ALA A 17 3.77 7.54 -3.89
CA ALA A 17 4.27 8.22 -5.09
C ALA A 17 3.16 8.41 -6.14
N ALA A 18 2.29 7.41 -6.33
CA ALA A 18 1.14 7.50 -7.21
C ALA A 18 0.12 8.52 -6.70
N ALA A 19 -0.16 8.57 -5.39
CA ALA A 19 -1.11 9.53 -4.82
C ALA A 19 -0.75 10.99 -5.13
N VAL A 20 0.54 11.31 -5.29
CA VAL A 20 1.02 12.66 -5.63
C VAL A 20 0.97 12.95 -7.13
N ASN A 21 1.31 11.97 -7.98
CA ASN A 21 1.60 12.23 -9.40
C ASN A 21 0.55 11.65 -10.36
N ASP A 22 -0.19 10.62 -9.94
CA ASP A 22 -1.17 9.90 -10.74
C ASP A 22 -2.28 9.29 -9.83
N PRO A 23 -3.32 10.09 -9.52
CA PRO A 23 -4.42 9.64 -8.67
C PRO A 23 -5.15 8.40 -9.20
N ALA A 24 -5.26 8.27 -10.53
CA ALA A 24 -5.90 7.11 -11.15
C ALA A 24 -5.06 5.83 -11.00
N LEU A 25 -3.74 5.93 -10.99
CA LEU A 25 -2.86 4.83 -10.61
C LEU A 25 -2.98 4.52 -9.11
N ALA A 26 -3.04 5.53 -8.25
CA ALA A 26 -3.23 5.34 -6.80
C ALA A 26 -4.51 4.56 -6.49
N ASP A 27 -5.63 4.92 -7.13
CA ASP A 27 -6.90 4.21 -7.00
C ASP A 27 -6.80 2.74 -7.44
N ARG A 28 -6.11 2.46 -8.56
CA ARG A 28 -5.88 1.09 -9.04
C ARG A 28 -5.03 0.27 -8.07
N ILE A 29 -3.99 0.88 -7.49
CA ILE A 29 -3.16 0.25 -6.47
C ILE A 29 -4.00 -0.04 -5.23
N ARG A 30 -4.81 0.92 -4.76
CA ARG A 30 -5.68 0.76 -3.59
C ARG A 30 -6.69 -0.37 -3.78
N ALA A 31 -7.35 -0.41 -4.94
CA ALA A 31 -8.30 -1.48 -5.28
C ALA A 31 -7.62 -2.86 -5.30
N SER A 32 -6.43 -2.95 -5.88
CA SER A 32 -5.66 -4.21 -5.96
C SER A 32 -5.21 -4.70 -4.58
N LEU A 33 -4.83 -3.78 -3.67
CA LEU A 33 -4.47 -4.09 -2.29
C LEU A 33 -5.69 -4.58 -1.50
N HIS A 34 -6.83 -3.91 -1.61
CA HIS A 34 -8.07 -4.35 -0.96
C HIS A 34 -8.52 -5.73 -1.44
N ALA A 35 -8.50 -5.99 -2.76
CA ALA A 35 -8.88 -7.28 -3.32
C ALA A 35 -8.02 -8.46 -2.82
N ARG A 36 -6.78 -8.18 -2.36
CA ARG A 36 -5.87 -9.20 -1.82
C ARG A 36 -6.02 -9.47 -0.33
N LEU A 37 -6.77 -8.65 0.42
CA LEU A 37 -6.93 -8.83 1.87
C LEU A 37 -7.61 -10.15 2.25
N ASP A 38 -8.58 -10.58 1.44
CA ASP A 38 -9.38 -11.78 1.71
C ASP A 38 -8.56 -13.07 1.54
N ALA A 39 -7.63 -13.08 0.57
CA ALA A 39 -6.76 -14.23 0.27
C ALA A 39 -5.37 -14.15 0.93
N ALA A 40 -5.07 -13.06 1.65
CA ALA A 40 -3.77 -12.87 2.29
C ALA A 40 -3.62 -13.74 3.55
N THR A 41 -2.43 -14.32 3.71
CA THR A 41 -2.02 -14.88 5.01
C THR A 41 -1.93 -13.76 6.05
N PRO A 42 -2.01 -14.05 7.37
CA PRO A 42 -1.99 -13.02 8.41
C PRO A 42 -0.82 -12.04 8.27
N LEU A 43 0.38 -12.57 8.01
CA LEU A 43 1.57 -11.75 7.81
C LEU A 43 1.44 -10.85 6.56
N VAL A 44 0.91 -11.35 5.45
CA VAL A 44 0.73 -10.54 4.23
C VAL A 44 -0.36 -9.48 4.43
N ARG A 45 -1.39 -9.78 5.20
CA ARG A 45 -2.47 -8.85 5.54
C ARG A 45 -1.94 -7.63 6.28
N GLU A 46 -1.11 -7.82 7.31
CA GLU A 46 -0.46 -6.73 8.05
C GLU A 46 0.34 -5.78 7.12
N HIS A 47 1.04 -6.36 6.14
CA HIS A 47 1.82 -5.58 5.17
C HIS A 47 0.93 -4.80 4.18
N ILE A 48 -0.20 -5.37 3.76
CA ILE A 48 -1.18 -4.70 2.90
C ILE A 48 -1.83 -3.53 3.66
N GLU A 49 -2.22 -3.75 4.91
CA GLU A 49 -2.81 -2.72 5.78
C GLU A 49 -1.82 -1.57 6.01
N TRP A 50 -0.55 -1.88 6.29
CA TRP A 50 0.50 -0.86 6.40
C TRP A 50 0.66 -0.05 5.10
N ALA A 51 0.65 -0.71 3.94
CA ALA A 51 0.79 -0.06 2.64
C ALA A 51 -0.41 0.88 2.36
N LEU A 52 -1.64 0.42 2.62
CA LEU A 52 -2.85 1.24 2.51
C LEU A 52 -2.83 2.46 3.43
N ALA A 53 -2.22 2.35 4.62
CA ALA A 53 -2.04 3.49 5.52
C ALA A 53 -1.09 4.57 4.99
N GLN A 54 -0.19 4.25 4.04
CA GLN A 54 0.73 5.23 3.43
C GLN A 54 0.02 6.25 2.54
N ASP A 55 -1.22 5.97 2.13
CA ASP A 55 -2.10 6.89 1.39
C ASP A 55 -2.54 8.09 2.25
N ARG A 56 -2.47 7.98 3.58
CA ARG A 56 -3.00 8.98 4.54
C ARG A 56 -1.97 9.94 5.15
N ALA A 57 -0.69 9.94 4.74
CA ALA A 57 0.33 10.77 5.41
C ALA A 57 1.12 11.74 4.48
N PRO A 58 1.18 13.06 4.78
CA PRO A 58 0.22 13.90 5.51
C PRO A 58 -0.33 15.04 4.64
N GLU A 59 -1.39 15.68 5.14
CA GLU A 59 -1.75 17.06 4.84
C GLU A 59 -0.48 17.92 4.83
N ARG A 60 -0.05 18.36 3.64
CA ARG A 60 1.00 19.37 3.53
C ARG A 60 0.35 20.71 3.85
N GLY A 61 0.36 21.07 5.14
CA GLY A 61 0.29 22.46 5.58
C GLY A 61 1.60 23.18 5.30
#